data_AF-A0A6P7FZN7-F1
#
_entry.id   AF-A0A6P7FZN7-F1
#
_cell.length_a   1.000
_cell.length_b   1.000
_cell.length_c   1.000
_cell.angle_alpha   90.00
_cell.angle_beta   90.00
_cell.angle_gamma   90.00
#
_symmetry.space_group_name_H-M   'P 1'
#
loop_
_entity.id
_entity.type
_entity.pdbx_description
1 polymer ?
#
loop_
_entity_poly.entity_id
_entity_poly.type
_entity_poly.pdbx_seq_one_letter_code
_entity_poly.pdbx_strand_id
1 'polypeptide(L)'
;MGESESQPDILVDINYLDLGFISSIYRNHEQLCYASNCLSNGFKILHLRLRCNINFMSPCELWKENGTFFVVVEFDTFYEIGIFTPYITNTNSIHDAIYSGLCLTKKLSVAKLIKPIVFKSIHESLHYLITTYVTSQGLEIDRDERHYICKLQKEAALKFFLRVPIEVEMRPLRRENWFGIIRSWPYDPKPPSDYIKTMIKVNGGYGIFCRQSGVLLSWG
;
A
#
# COMPACT_ATOMS: atom_id res chain seq x y z
N MET A 1 -2.73 -43.98 8.47
CA MET A 1 -2.46 -42.56 8.76
C MET A 1 -2.11 -41.91 7.44
N GLY A 2 -3.10 -41.31 6.78
CA GLY A 2 -2.85 -40.53 5.57
C GLY A 2 -2.48 -39.11 6.01
N GLU A 3 -1.29 -38.65 5.64
CA GLU A 3 -0.98 -37.23 5.66
C GLU A 3 -1.99 -36.56 4.71
N SER A 4 -2.95 -35.82 5.25
CA SER A 4 -3.83 -35.01 4.43
C SER A 4 -2.96 -33.95 3.77
N GLU A 5 -2.71 -34.05 2.47
CA GLU A 5 -2.13 -32.97 1.68
C GLU A 5 -2.93 -31.70 2.00
N SER A 6 -2.28 -30.74 2.66
CA SER A 6 -2.95 -29.51 3.05
C SER A 6 -3.37 -28.80 1.77
N GLN A 7 -4.67 -28.70 1.52
CA GLN A 7 -5.19 -27.99 0.35
C GLN A 7 -4.52 -26.61 0.24
N PRO A 8 -3.99 -26.24 -0.93
CA PRO A 8 -3.28 -24.99 -1.12
C PRO A 8 -4.20 -23.80 -0.79
N ASP A 9 -3.61 -22.74 -0.25
CA ASP A 9 -4.35 -21.51 0.09
C ASP A 9 -4.91 -20.86 -1.19
N ILE A 10 -6.10 -20.25 -1.08
CA ILE A 10 -6.71 -19.55 -2.21
C ILE A 10 -5.90 -18.31 -2.62
N LEU A 11 -5.23 -17.64 -1.67
CA LEU A 11 -4.33 -16.53 -1.93
C LEU A 11 -2.93 -17.06 -2.21
N VAL A 12 -2.54 -17.04 -3.48
CA VAL A 12 -1.23 -17.49 -3.92
C VAL A 12 -0.27 -16.30 -3.91
N ASP A 13 0.96 -16.52 -3.44
CA ASP A 13 1.99 -15.47 -3.39
C ASP A 13 2.46 -15.13 -4.81
N ILE A 14 2.57 -13.83 -5.09
CA ILE A 14 3.03 -13.30 -6.37
C ILE A 14 4.56 -13.17 -6.29
N ASN A 15 5.25 -13.76 -7.27
CA ASN A 15 6.70 -13.59 -7.38
C ASN A 15 7.03 -12.12 -7.68
N TYR A 16 8.07 -11.57 -7.05
CA TYR A 16 8.46 -10.17 -7.28
C TYR A 16 8.76 -9.87 -8.76
N LEU A 17 9.16 -10.87 -9.55
CA LEU A 17 9.38 -10.74 -11.00
C LEU A 17 8.08 -10.42 -11.77
N ASP A 18 6.93 -10.91 -11.29
CA ASP A 18 5.63 -10.69 -11.92
C ASP A 18 5.07 -9.29 -11.62
N LEU A 19 5.57 -8.62 -10.57
CA LEU A 19 5.09 -7.28 -10.19
C LEU A 19 5.31 -6.25 -11.31
N GLY A 20 6.35 -6.41 -12.11
CA GLY A 20 6.61 -5.55 -13.27
C GLY A 20 5.53 -5.70 -14.36
N PHE A 21 5.11 -6.94 -14.64
CA PHE A 21 4.01 -7.24 -15.55
C PHE A 21 2.70 -6.63 -15.03
N ILE A 22 2.33 -6.89 -13.78
CA ILE A 22 1.09 -6.37 -13.18
C ILE A 22 1.13 -4.82 -13.16
N SER A 23 2.29 -4.23 -12.84
CA SER A 23 2.47 -2.77 -12.82
C SER A 23 2.16 -2.13 -14.17
N SER A 24 2.45 -2.83 -15.28
CA SER A 24 2.16 -2.35 -16.63
C SER A 24 0.65 -2.28 -16.92
N ILE A 25 -0.15 -3.20 -16.38
CA ILE A 25 -1.62 -3.22 -16.51
C ILE A 25 -2.23 -1.94 -15.91
N TYR A 26 -1.74 -1.51 -14.75
CA TYR A 26 -2.28 -0.35 -14.04
C TYR A 26 -1.71 0.99 -14.49
N ARG A 27 -0.58 1.04 -15.20
CA ARG A 27 0.18 2.29 -15.43
C ARG A 27 -0.68 3.43 -15.98
N ASN A 28 -1.56 3.11 -16.90
CA ASN A 28 -2.45 4.08 -17.56
C ASN A 28 -3.91 3.97 -17.12
N HIS A 29 -4.20 3.16 -16.10
CA HIS A 29 -5.56 3.01 -15.60
C HIS A 29 -6.08 4.33 -15.05
N GLU A 30 -7.27 4.77 -15.49
CA GLU A 30 -7.77 6.11 -15.18
C GLU A 30 -7.98 6.32 -13.68
N GLN A 31 -8.56 5.32 -13.02
CA GLN A 31 -8.96 5.42 -11.60
C GLN A 31 -7.94 4.80 -10.63
N LEU A 32 -7.03 3.96 -11.12
CA LEU A 32 -6.17 3.10 -10.29
C LEU A 32 -4.70 3.15 -10.69
N CYS A 33 -4.26 4.22 -11.37
CA CYS A 33 -2.85 4.33 -11.80
C CYS A 33 -1.85 4.25 -10.64
N TYR A 34 -2.27 4.59 -9.42
CA TYR A 34 -1.45 4.50 -8.22
C TYR A 34 -1.12 3.04 -7.81
N ALA A 35 -1.91 2.05 -8.26
CA ALA A 35 -1.57 0.63 -8.07
C ALA A 35 -0.26 0.27 -8.80
N SER A 36 0.02 0.90 -9.94
CA SER A 36 1.29 0.74 -10.67
C SER A 36 2.49 1.19 -9.84
N ASN A 37 2.35 2.31 -9.11
CA ASN A 37 3.37 2.82 -8.18
C ASN A 37 3.53 1.91 -6.96
N CYS A 38 2.43 1.38 -6.41
CA CYS A 38 2.45 0.40 -5.33
C CYS A 38 3.29 -0.83 -5.72
N LEU A 39 3.04 -1.41 -6.89
CA LEU A 39 3.76 -2.57 -7.41
C LEU A 39 5.24 -2.27 -7.69
N SER A 40 5.53 -1.12 -8.28
CA SER A 40 6.92 -0.69 -8.55
C SER A 40 7.71 -0.48 -7.25
N ASN A 41 7.09 0.06 -6.21
CA ASN A 41 7.71 0.22 -4.90
C ASN A 41 7.85 -1.13 -4.18
N GLY A 42 6.85 -2.00 -4.28
CA GLY A 42 6.90 -3.38 -3.82
C GLY A 42 8.06 -4.16 -4.41
N PHE A 43 8.25 -4.08 -5.73
CA PHE A 43 9.40 -4.66 -6.42
C PHE A 43 10.72 -4.17 -5.81
N LYS A 44 10.90 -2.86 -5.64
CA LYS A 44 12.14 -2.31 -5.05
C LYS A 44 12.37 -2.82 -3.63
N ILE A 45 11.33 -2.85 -2.79
CA ILE A 45 11.41 -3.31 -1.39
C ILE A 45 11.85 -4.78 -1.34
N LEU A 46 11.19 -5.64 -2.11
CA LEU A 46 11.47 -7.07 -2.16
C LEU A 46 12.83 -7.37 -2.80
N HIS A 47 13.14 -6.74 -3.93
CA HIS A 47 14.41 -6.91 -4.64
C HIS A 47 15.61 -6.48 -3.78
N LEU A 48 15.49 -5.34 -3.08
CA LEU A 48 16.54 -4.83 -2.19
C LEU A 48 16.54 -5.47 -0.80
N ARG A 49 15.63 -6.44 -0.54
CA ARG A 49 15.46 -7.13 0.75
C ARG A 49 15.39 -6.17 1.94
N LEU A 50 14.63 -5.09 1.80
CA LEU A 50 14.47 -4.11 2.86
C LEU A 50 13.62 -4.71 3.99
N ARG A 51 13.85 -4.23 5.22
CA ARG A 51 13.09 -4.64 6.40
C ARG A 51 11.70 -4.02 6.38
N CYS A 52 10.84 -4.57 5.55
CA CYS A 52 9.43 -4.26 5.45
C CYS A 52 8.71 -5.57 5.09
N ASN A 53 7.84 -6.04 5.97
CA ASN A 53 7.08 -7.26 5.75
C ASN A 53 5.94 -6.94 4.77
N ILE A 54 6.25 -6.97 3.48
CA ILE A 54 5.29 -6.76 2.40
C ILE A 54 5.11 -8.04 1.60
N ASN A 55 3.86 -8.45 1.40
CA ASN A 55 3.50 -9.61 0.60
C ASN A 55 2.49 -9.20 -0.47
N PHE A 56 2.72 -9.65 -1.70
CA PHE A 56 1.78 -9.53 -2.80
C PHE A 56 1.18 -10.89 -3.05
N MET A 57 -0.15 -10.97 -3.10
CA MET A 57 -0.89 -12.20 -3.26
C MET A 57 -2.03 -11.98 -4.23
N SER A 58 -2.63 -13.05 -4.74
CA SER A 58 -3.87 -12.92 -5.48
C SER A 58 -4.69 -14.21 -5.48
N PRO A 59 -6.04 -14.10 -5.53
CA PRO A 59 -6.90 -15.27 -5.50
C PRO A 59 -6.68 -16.12 -6.74
N CYS A 60 -6.43 -17.42 -6.59
CA CYS A 60 -6.40 -18.40 -7.68
C CYS A 60 -5.59 -17.96 -8.92
N GLU A 61 -4.45 -17.30 -8.72
CA GLU A 61 -3.61 -16.81 -9.82
C GLU A 61 -4.21 -15.72 -10.74
N LEU A 62 -5.29 -15.05 -10.33
CA LEU A 62 -5.99 -14.04 -11.14
C LEU A 62 -5.10 -12.87 -11.60
N TRP A 63 -3.99 -12.59 -10.91
CA TRP A 63 -3.04 -11.57 -11.37
C TRP A 63 -2.48 -11.83 -12.77
N LYS A 64 -2.38 -13.10 -13.19
CA LYS A 64 -1.87 -13.50 -14.51
C LYS A 64 -2.86 -13.14 -15.62
N GLU A 65 -4.15 -13.25 -15.33
CA GLU A 65 -5.24 -13.05 -16.30
C GLU A 65 -5.71 -11.60 -16.33
N ASN A 66 -5.93 -11.02 -15.15
CA ASN A 66 -6.72 -9.82 -15.00
C ASN A 66 -6.05 -8.78 -14.09
N GLY A 67 -4.85 -9.06 -13.58
CA GLY A 67 -4.09 -8.13 -12.74
C GLY A 67 -4.69 -7.87 -11.36
N THR A 68 -5.67 -8.67 -10.90
CA THR A 68 -6.21 -8.56 -9.54
C THR A 68 -5.17 -8.99 -8.53
N PHE A 69 -4.92 -8.18 -7.50
CA PHE A 69 -3.99 -8.51 -6.43
C PHE A 69 -4.34 -7.90 -5.09
N PHE A 70 -3.79 -8.52 -4.05
CA PHE A 70 -3.77 -8.10 -2.67
C PHE A 70 -2.33 -7.69 -2.35
N VAL A 71 -2.18 -6.62 -1.59
CA VAL A 71 -0.92 -6.26 -0.95
C VAL A 71 -1.15 -6.21 0.55
N VAL A 72 -0.29 -6.87 1.31
CA VAL A 72 -0.35 -6.88 2.76
C VAL A 72 0.96 -6.38 3.29
N VAL A 73 0.91 -5.34 4.11
CA VAL A 73 2.05 -4.79 4.82
C VAL A 73 1.84 -5.01 6.31
N GLU A 74 2.77 -5.71 6.94
CA GLU A 74 2.76 -5.87 8.39
C GLU A 74 3.64 -4.82 9.05
N PHE A 75 3.03 -4.07 9.97
CA PHE A 75 3.70 -3.22 10.93
C PHE A 75 3.69 -3.87 12.31
N ASP A 76 4.52 -3.33 13.22
CA ASP A 76 4.55 -3.80 14.61
C ASP A 76 3.18 -3.63 15.29
N THR A 77 2.42 -2.61 14.91
CA THR A 77 1.17 -2.20 15.57
C THR A 77 -0.11 -2.49 14.77
N PHE A 78 -0.04 -2.73 13.47
CA PHE A 78 -1.22 -3.00 12.61
C PHE A 78 -0.85 -3.72 11.32
N TYR A 79 -1.84 -4.21 10.59
CA TYR A 79 -1.71 -4.67 9.21
C TYR A 79 -2.35 -3.66 8.25
N GLU A 80 -1.71 -3.35 7.13
CA GLU A 80 -2.36 -2.69 5.99
C GLU A 80 -2.67 -3.73 4.93
N ILE A 81 -3.91 -3.72 4.43
CA ILE A 81 -4.36 -4.56 3.32
C ILE A 81 -4.88 -3.64 2.21
N GLY A 82 -4.24 -3.70 1.05
CA GLY A 82 -4.72 -3.07 -0.18
C GLY A 82 -5.22 -4.12 -1.16
N ILE A 83 -6.31 -3.83 -1.86
CA ILE A 83 -6.92 -4.73 -2.85
C ILE A 83 -7.14 -3.95 -4.13
N PHE A 84 -6.67 -4.52 -5.23
CA PHE A 84 -6.63 -3.88 -6.53
C PHE A 84 -7.16 -4.81 -7.60
N THR A 85 -8.02 -4.29 -8.46
CA THR A 85 -8.46 -4.94 -9.70
C THR A 85 -8.74 -3.86 -10.75
N PRO A 86 -8.35 -4.03 -12.03
CA PRO A 86 -8.73 -3.07 -13.06
C PRO A 86 -10.20 -3.20 -13.48
N TYR A 87 -10.91 -4.25 -13.03
CA TYR A 87 -12.30 -4.53 -13.38
C TYR A 87 -13.28 -3.95 -12.34
N ILE A 88 -13.16 -2.65 -12.08
CA ILE A 88 -13.96 -1.95 -11.06
C ILE A 88 -15.46 -1.84 -11.38
N THR A 89 -15.85 -1.95 -12.66
CA THR A 89 -17.23 -1.75 -13.13
C THR A 89 -17.90 -3.03 -13.64
N ASN A 90 -17.20 -4.17 -13.67
CA ASN A 90 -17.71 -5.38 -14.32
C ASN A 90 -17.31 -6.67 -13.59
N THR A 91 -18.27 -7.59 -13.52
CA THR A 91 -18.21 -9.01 -13.11
C THR A 91 -18.34 -9.34 -11.62
N ASN A 92 -19.54 -9.85 -11.25
CA ASN A 92 -19.78 -10.55 -9.98
C ASN A 92 -18.67 -11.57 -9.69
N SER A 93 -18.15 -12.27 -10.72
CA SER A 93 -17.10 -13.28 -10.56
C SER A 93 -15.79 -12.75 -9.98
N ILE A 94 -15.35 -11.53 -10.31
CA ILE A 94 -14.11 -10.96 -9.72
C ILE A 94 -14.36 -10.56 -8.27
N HIS A 95 -15.51 -9.95 -7.99
CA HIS A 95 -15.91 -9.61 -6.63
C HIS A 95 -16.04 -10.89 -5.77
N ASP A 96 -16.66 -11.93 -6.31
CA ASP A 96 -16.79 -13.24 -5.66
C ASP A 96 -15.42 -13.86 -5.37
N ALA A 97 -14.46 -13.74 -6.30
CA ALA A 97 -13.10 -14.23 -6.11
C ALA A 97 -12.34 -13.43 -5.04
N ILE A 98 -12.49 -12.11 -5.01
CA ILE A 98 -11.91 -11.24 -3.96
C ILE A 98 -12.51 -11.59 -2.60
N TYR A 99 -13.83 -11.71 -2.51
CA TYR A 99 -14.54 -12.06 -1.29
C TYR A 99 -14.16 -13.47 -0.80
N SER A 100 -14.13 -14.44 -1.71
CA SER A 100 -13.65 -15.80 -1.41
C SER A 100 -12.19 -15.78 -0.94
N GLY A 101 -11.36 -14.94 -1.57
CA GLY A 101 -9.97 -14.70 -1.15
C GLY A 101 -9.88 -14.22 0.29
N LEU A 102 -10.75 -13.30 0.72
CA LEU A 102 -10.83 -12.82 2.10
C LEU A 102 -11.35 -13.90 3.07
N CYS A 103 -12.42 -14.60 2.72
CA CYS A 103 -13.08 -15.56 3.61
C CYS A 103 -12.33 -16.88 3.78
N LEU A 104 -11.70 -17.39 2.70
CA LEU A 104 -11.17 -18.75 2.67
C LEU A 104 -9.65 -18.81 2.89
N THR A 105 -8.96 -17.67 2.80
CA THR A 105 -7.51 -17.64 3.04
C THR A 105 -7.18 -17.92 4.51
N LYS A 106 -6.15 -18.74 4.72
CA LYS A 106 -5.53 -18.97 6.03
C LYS A 106 -4.43 -17.94 6.30
N LYS A 107 -4.02 -17.17 5.28
CA LYS A 107 -2.94 -16.15 5.38
C LYS A 107 -3.39 -14.86 6.03
N LEU A 108 -4.68 -14.51 5.96
CA LEU A 108 -5.26 -13.28 6.52
C LEU A 108 -6.21 -13.53 7.68
N SER A 109 -6.16 -14.71 8.31
CA SER A 109 -7.13 -15.13 9.33
C SER A 109 -7.24 -14.12 10.47
N VAL A 110 -8.28 -13.29 10.43
CA VAL A 110 -8.45 -12.14 11.33
C VAL A 110 -8.59 -12.56 12.79
N ALA A 111 -9.18 -13.73 13.04
CA ALA A 111 -9.25 -14.33 14.37
C ALA A 111 -7.87 -14.62 15.00
N LYS A 112 -6.80 -14.69 14.20
CA LYS A 112 -5.41 -14.84 14.66
C LYS A 112 -4.66 -13.51 14.74
N LEU A 113 -5.23 -12.43 14.21
CA LEU A 113 -4.58 -11.13 14.18
C LEU A 113 -4.85 -10.41 15.50
N ILE A 114 -3.79 -10.28 16.29
CA ILE A 114 -3.80 -9.53 17.56
C ILE A 114 -3.70 -8.02 17.33
N LYS A 115 -3.49 -7.61 16.06
CA LYS A 115 -3.27 -6.23 15.66
C LYS A 115 -4.46 -5.71 14.84
N PRO A 116 -4.82 -4.42 14.94
CA PRO A 116 -5.78 -3.77 14.06
C PRO A 116 -5.45 -3.97 12.57
N ILE A 117 -6.49 -3.99 11.73
CA ILE A 117 -6.37 -4.10 10.28
C ILE A 117 -6.85 -2.79 9.66
N VAL A 118 -6.05 -2.24 8.76
CA VAL A 118 -6.38 -1.08 7.95
C VAL A 118 -6.55 -1.53 6.52
N PHE A 119 -7.79 -1.54 6.04
CA PHE A 119 -8.07 -1.69 4.62
C PHE A 119 -7.79 -0.36 3.92
N LYS A 120 -6.71 -0.31 3.13
CA LYS A 120 -6.15 0.92 2.59
C LYS A 120 -6.25 0.97 1.08
N SER A 121 -6.57 2.16 0.57
CA SER A 121 -6.68 2.43 -0.87
C SER A 121 -7.67 1.52 -1.60
N ILE A 122 -8.73 1.12 -0.90
CA ILE A 122 -9.83 0.34 -1.44
C ILE A 122 -10.64 1.23 -2.37
N HIS A 123 -10.85 0.76 -3.60
CA HIS A 123 -11.71 1.44 -4.55
C HIS A 123 -13.18 1.45 -4.06
N GLU A 124 -13.93 2.52 -4.31
CA GLU A 124 -15.31 2.67 -3.82
C GLU A 124 -16.22 1.50 -4.24
N SER A 125 -16.00 0.93 -5.43
CA SER A 125 -16.77 -0.24 -5.90
C SER A 125 -16.55 -1.52 -5.08
N LEU A 126 -15.45 -1.62 -4.33
CA LEU A 126 -15.15 -2.76 -3.45
C LEU A 126 -15.55 -2.48 -1.99
N HIS A 127 -15.94 -1.25 -1.64
CA HIS A 127 -16.19 -0.86 -0.25
C HIS A 127 -17.27 -1.72 0.44
N TYR A 128 -18.39 -1.96 -0.25
CA TYR A 128 -19.46 -2.83 0.27
C TYR A 128 -18.98 -4.26 0.55
N LEU A 129 -18.11 -4.81 -0.32
CA LEU A 129 -17.55 -6.15 -0.17
C LEU A 129 -16.68 -6.23 1.09
N ILE A 130 -15.82 -5.24 1.31
CA ILE A 130 -14.93 -5.19 2.48
C ILE A 130 -15.73 -5.03 3.78
N THR A 131 -16.68 -4.10 3.82
CA THR A 131 -17.51 -3.88 5.01
C THR A 131 -18.38 -5.09 5.34
N THR A 132 -18.90 -5.78 4.32
CA THR A 132 -19.61 -7.06 4.49
C THR A 132 -18.69 -8.13 5.07
N TYR A 133 -17.48 -8.27 4.53
CA TYR A 133 -16.48 -9.22 5.06
C TYR A 133 -16.16 -8.92 6.53
N VAL A 134 -15.81 -7.69 6.87
CA VAL A 134 -15.46 -7.28 8.24
C VAL A 134 -16.60 -7.59 9.22
N THR A 135 -17.83 -7.22 8.86
CA THR A 135 -19.03 -7.49 9.69
C THR A 135 -19.28 -8.99 9.84
N SER A 136 -19.08 -9.78 8.77
CA SER A 136 -19.26 -11.24 8.81
C SER A 136 -18.27 -11.95 9.75
N GLN A 137 -17.11 -11.33 10.00
CA GLN A 137 -16.11 -11.81 10.96
C GLN A 137 -16.40 -11.36 12.40
N GLY A 138 -17.50 -10.64 12.64
CA GLY A 138 -17.85 -10.12 13.98
C GLY A 138 -16.95 -8.98 14.45
N LEU A 139 -16.31 -8.27 13.52
CA LEU A 139 -15.41 -7.15 13.81
C LEU A 139 -16.15 -5.81 13.72
N GLU A 140 -15.70 -4.86 14.54
CA GLU A 140 -16.19 -3.48 14.49
C GLU A 140 -15.30 -2.61 13.61
N ILE A 141 -15.93 -1.70 12.85
CA ILE A 141 -15.23 -0.70 12.05
C ILE A 141 -15.06 0.55 12.92
N ASP A 142 -13.83 0.84 13.36
CA ASP A 142 -13.52 2.05 14.13
C ASP A 142 -13.61 3.32 13.27
N ARG A 143 -13.11 3.25 12.03
CA ARG A 143 -13.09 4.38 11.08
C ARG A 143 -13.33 3.95 9.66
N ASP A 144 -14.10 4.77 8.94
CA ASP A 144 -14.35 4.64 7.50
C ASP A 144 -14.19 6.02 6.85
N GLU A 145 -13.05 6.22 6.18
CA GLU A 145 -12.63 7.53 5.68
C GLU A 145 -12.43 7.50 4.16
N ARG A 146 -13.14 8.39 3.46
CA ARG A 146 -12.98 8.56 2.01
C ARG A 146 -11.78 9.43 1.69
N HIS A 147 -10.97 8.96 0.75
CA HIS A 147 -9.77 9.64 0.29
C HIS A 147 -9.83 9.88 -1.21
N TYR A 148 -9.33 11.02 -1.66
CA TYR A 148 -9.20 11.33 -3.08
C TYR A 148 -7.79 11.03 -3.56
N ILE A 149 -7.68 10.36 -4.71
CA ILE A 149 -6.42 10.19 -5.40
C ILE A 149 -6.29 11.28 -6.47
N CYS A 150 -5.38 12.22 -6.23
CA CYS A 150 -5.08 13.28 -7.18
C CYS A 150 -4.00 12.81 -8.16
N LYS A 151 -4.24 12.98 -9.47
CA LYS A 151 -3.29 12.67 -10.53
C LYS A 151 -2.82 13.95 -11.21
N LEU A 152 -1.50 14.12 -11.29
CA LEU A 152 -0.86 15.18 -12.06
C LEU A 152 0.04 14.54 -13.12
N GLN A 153 -0.15 14.92 -14.39
CA GLN A 153 0.71 14.45 -15.47
C GLN A 153 2.12 15.01 -15.31
N LYS A 154 3.12 14.21 -15.65
CA LYS A 154 4.54 14.59 -15.51
C LYS A 154 4.83 15.90 -16.25
N GLU A 155 4.30 16.06 -17.46
CA GLU A 155 4.51 17.22 -18.31
C GLU A 155 3.87 18.48 -17.71
N ALA A 156 2.78 18.33 -16.95
CA ALA A 156 2.18 19.42 -16.19
C ALA A 156 2.99 19.73 -14.92
N ALA A 157 3.45 18.69 -14.21
CA ALA A 157 4.30 18.82 -13.03
C ALA A 157 5.62 19.57 -13.32
N LEU A 158 6.20 19.37 -14.51
CA LEU A 158 7.43 20.05 -14.93
C LEU A 158 7.27 21.55 -15.19
N LYS A 159 6.02 22.05 -15.33
CA LYS A 159 5.74 23.48 -15.55
C LYS A 159 5.68 24.28 -14.26
N PHE A 160 5.71 23.62 -13.09
CA PHE A 160 5.70 24.32 -11.82
C PHE A 160 7.04 25.04 -11.59
N PHE A 161 6.97 26.33 -11.30
CA PHE A 161 8.11 27.11 -10.85
C PHE A 161 8.07 27.24 -9.33
N LEU A 162 9.03 26.62 -8.65
CA LEU A 162 9.14 26.68 -7.19
C LEU A 162 10.06 27.82 -6.77
N ARG A 163 9.55 28.79 -6.03
CA ARG A 163 10.35 29.81 -5.34
C ARG A 163 10.58 29.38 -3.91
N VAL A 164 11.83 29.10 -3.55
CA VAL A 164 12.23 28.77 -2.19
C VAL A 164 12.65 30.07 -1.48
N PRO A 165 12.01 30.46 -0.37
CA PRO A 165 12.40 31.64 0.40
C PRO A 165 13.87 31.56 0.88
N ILE A 166 14.53 32.70 1.05
CA ILE A 166 15.98 32.77 1.35
C ILE A 166 16.32 32.20 2.73
N GLU A 167 15.37 32.22 3.66
CA GLU A 167 15.47 31.75 5.03
C GLU A 167 15.50 30.22 5.13
N VAL A 168 15.10 29.54 4.05
CA VAL A 168 15.02 28.08 3.99
C VAL A 168 15.84 27.54 2.83
N GLU A 169 16.05 26.23 2.87
CA GLU A 169 16.64 25.47 1.78
C GLU A 169 15.83 24.20 1.53
N MET A 170 15.74 23.81 0.26
CA MET A 170 15.14 22.54 -0.14
C MET A 170 16.27 21.56 -0.45
N ARG A 171 16.29 20.40 0.20
CA ARG A 171 17.28 19.34 -0.05
C ARG A 171 16.68 17.94 0.09
N PRO A 172 17.27 16.92 -0.55
CA PRO A 172 16.78 15.54 -0.40
C PRO A 172 16.75 15.09 1.06
N LEU A 173 15.70 14.34 1.41
CA LEU A 173 15.61 13.68 2.71
C LEU A 173 16.68 12.61 2.82
N ARG A 174 17.23 12.49 4.03
CA ARG A 174 18.15 11.43 4.42
C ARG A 174 17.51 10.55 5.48
N ARG A 175 18.03 9.34 5.64
CA ARG A 175 17.50 8.35 6.58
C ARG A 175 17.36 8.94 7.98
N GLU A 176 18.30 9.79 8.41
CA GLU A 176 18.35 10.43 9.73
C GLU A 176 17.20 11.41 9.97
N ASN A 177 16.52 11.88 8.92
CA ASN A 177 15.39 12.80 9.04
C ASN A 177 14.11 12.13 9.57
N TRP A 178 14.09 10.79 9.70
CA TRP A 178 12.94 10.03 10.19
C TRP A 178 12.38 10.55 11.51
N PHE A 179 13.25 10.98 12.43
CA PHE A 179 12.82 11.45 13.75
C PHE A 179 12.02 12.74 13.67
N GLY A 180 12.47 13.69 12.83
CA GLY A 180 11.75 14.94 12.59
C GLY A 180 10.37 14.70 11.99
N ILE A 181 10.27 13.76 11.04
CA ILE A 181 9.02 13.37 10.37
C ILE A 181 8.04 12.75 11.38
N ILE A 182 8.48 11.77 12.18
CA ILE A 182 7.61 11.13 13.18
C ILE A 182 7.18 12.10 14.28
N ARG A 183 8.08 13.02 14.68
CA ARG A 183 7.76 14.03 15.68
C ARG A 183 6.68 15.00 15.20
N SER A 184 6.70 15.40 13.92
CA SER A 184 5.69 16.28 13.33
C SER A 184 4.47 15.56 12.76
N TRP A 185 4.41 14.23 12.84
CA TRP A 185 3.27 13.46 12.37
C TRP A 185 2.03 13.74 13.25
N PRO A 186 0.92 14.24 12.68
CA PRO A 186 -0.22 14.71 13.47
C PRO A 186 -1.21 13.58 13.83
N TYR A 187 -1.03 12.39 13.29
CA TYR A 187 -1.98 11.27 13.42
C TYR A 187 -1.43 10.14 14.28
N ASP A 188 -2.32 9.46 15.00
CA ASP A 188 -2.04 8.21 15.71
C ASP A 188 -2.74 7.02 15.03
N PRO A 189 -2.11 5.83 15.00
CA PRO A 189 -0.78 5.54 15.53
C PRO A 189 0.33 6.10 14.63
N LYS A 190 1.45 6.49 15.25
CA LYS A 190 2.63 6.92 14.50
C LYS A 190 3.20 5.78 13.66
N PRO A 191 3.64 6.05 12.42
CA PRO A 191 4.27 5.03 11.60
C PRO A 191 5.59 4.55 12.25
N PRO A 192 5.94 3.25 12.15
CA PRO A 192 7.21 2.76 12.66
C PRO A 192 8.41 3.46 12.03
N SER A 193 9.48 3.66 12.79
CA SER A 193 10.67 4.37 12.28
C SER A 193 11.30 3.69 11.06
N ASP A 194 11.29 2.36 11.03
CA ASP A 194 11.85 1.59 9.93
C ASP A 194 11.01 1.68 8.65
N TYR A 195 9.70 1.92 8.77
CA TYR A 195 8.87 2.25 7.62
C TYR A 195 9.31 3.57 7.00
N ILE A 196 9.40 4.65 7.79
CA ILE A 196 9.81 5.98 7.28
C ILE A 196 11.20 5.93 6.66
N LYS A 197 12.16 5.27 7.32
CA LYS A 197 13.53 5.08 6.80
C LYS A 197 13.53 4.30 5.47
N THR A 198 12.68 3.29 5.34
CA THR A 198 12.52 2.50 4.11
C THR A 198 11.92 3.35 3.00
N MET A 199 10.90 4.13 3.30
CA MET A 199 10.27 5.02 2.32
C MET A 199 11.24 6.08 1.80
N ILE A 200 12.05 6.70 2.67
CA ILE A 200 13.11 7.63 2.24
C ILE A 200 14.12 6.92 1.35
N LYS A 201 14.50 5.69 1.66
CA LYS A 201 15.46 4.92 0.84
C LYS A 201 14.91 4.55 -0.54
N VAL A 202 13.64 4.17 -0.64
CA VAL A 202 13.04 3.63 -1.87
C VAL A 202 12.50 4.73 -2.79
N ASN A 203 11.94 5.78 -2.19
CA ASN A 203 11.26 6.86 -2.92
C ASN A 203 12.02 8.18 -2.88
N GLY A 204 12.96 8.36 -1.96
CA GLY A 204 13.60 9.64 -1.72
C GLY A 204 12.66 10.59 -0.98
N GLY A 205 12.42 11.75 -1.58
CA GLY A 205 11.66 12.85 -1.00
C GLY A 205 12.55 14.06 -0.70
N TYR A 206 11.92 15.19 -0.47
CA TYR A 206 12.57 16.47 -0.20
C TYR A 206 12.09 17.03 1.13
N GLY A 207 13.01 17.68 1.84
CA GLY A 207 12.70 18.45 3.03
C GLY A 207 12.95 19.93 2.80
N ILE A 208 12.15 20.76 3.46
CA ILE A 208 12.42 22.18 3.65
C ILE A 208 13.09 22.36 5.01
N PHE A 209 14.27 22.94 5.02
CA PHE A 209 15.08 23.12 6.22
C PHE A 209 15.31 24.60 6.48
N CYS A 210 15.32 25.00 7.75
CA CYS A 210 15.75 26.33 8.14
C CYS A 210 17.25 26.46 7.83
N ARG A 211 17.65 27.48 7.06
CA ARG A 211 19.05 27.67 6.66
C ARG A 211 19.96 27.99 7.85
N GLN A 212 19.44 28.68 8.87
CA GLN A 212 20.21 29.06 10.07
C GLN A 212 20.43 27.89 11.03
N SER A 213 19.40 27.09 11.30
CA SER A 213 19.44 26.05 12.33
C SER A 213 19.61 24.62 11.78
N GLY A 214 19.41 24.42 10.47
CA GLY A 214 19.40 23.11 9.83
C GLY A 214 18.20 22.23 10.19
N VAL A 215 17.23 22.75 10.96
CA VAL A 215 16.03 22.02 11.40
C VAL A 215 15.10 21.75 10.23
N LEU A 216 14.56 20.52 10.15
CA LEU A 216 13.50 20.15 9.21
C LEU A 216 12.19 20.84 9.60
N LEU A 217 11.67 21.69 8.70
CA LEU A 217 10.44 22.45 8.89
C LEU A 217 9.23 21.79 8.21
N SER A 218 9.45 21.18 7.03
CA SER A 218 8.41 20.49 6.26
C SER A 218 9.04 19.41 5.36
N TRP A 219 8.25 18.44 4.90
CA TRP A 219 8.72 17.30 4.11
C TRP A 219 7.66 16.85 3.11
N GLY A 220 8.10 16.20 2.01
CA GLY A 220 7.25 15.63 0.96
C GLY A 220 7.98 14.65 0.06
#